data_AF-A0A0Q0B0S7-F1
#
_entry.id   AF-A0A0Q0B0S7-F1
#
_cell.length_a   1.000
_cell.length_b   1.000
_cell.length_c   1.000
_cell.angle_alpha   90.00
_cell.angle_beta   90.00
_cell.angle_gamma   90.00
#
_symmetry.space_group_name_H-M   'P 1'
#
loop_
_entity.id
_entity.type
_entity.pdbx_description
1 polymer ?
#
loop_
_entity_poly.entity_id
_entity_poly.type
_entity_poly.pdbx_seq_one_letter_code
_entity_poly.pdbx_strand_id
1 'polypeptide(L)'
;MADENDMTSAEDQALADEWAAALGEAGDSQADIDALLAADAGNSGSRMTMEEFGSVPKSTGPVSLDGPNLDVILDIPVSISMEVGSTDINIRNLLQLNQGSVIELDRLAGEPLDVLVNGTLIAHGEVVVVNEKFGIRLTDVISPSERIKKLR
;
A
#
# COMPACT_ATOMS: atom_id res chain seq x y z
N MET A 1 4.48 -59.98 -9.01
CA MET A 1 4.68 -58.52 -8.96
C MET A 1 3.75 -58.05 -7.84
N ALA A 2 4.25 -58.13 -6.61
CA ALA A 2 5.02 -57.09 -5.91
C ALA A 2 4.03 -56.15 -5.20
N ASP A 3 4.00 -56.33 -3.87
CA ASP A 3 3.46 -55.46 -2.84
C ASP A 3 3.80 -53.99 -3.05
N GLU A 4 2.85 -53.10 -2.76
CA GLU A 4 3.12 -51.72 -2.33
C GLU A 4 1.79 -51.08 -1.87
N ASN A 5 1.47 -51.19 -0.57
CA ASN A 5 0.70 -50.17 0.18
C ASN A 5 0.58 -50.56 1.67
N ASP A 6 1.60 -50.26 2.49
CA ASP A 6 1.42 -50.17 3.95
C ASP A 6 2.60 -49.45 4.63
N MET A 7 2.61 -48.11 4.67
CA MET A 7 3.53 -47.31 5.51
C MET A 7 2.93 -45.95 5.93
N THR A 8 1.70 -45.94 6.47
CA THR A 8 1.14 -44.71 7.09
C THR A 8 0.44 -44.91 8.44
N SER A 9 0.16 -46.14 8.88
CA SER A 9 -0.65 -46.36 10.09
C SER A 9 0.14 -46.44 11.40
N ALA A 10 1.46 -46.67 11.37
CA ALA A 10 2.26 -46.92 12.59
C ALA A 10 2.77 -45.63 13.26
N GLU A 11 3.04 -44.58 12.47
CA GLU A 11 3.56 -43.30 12.97
C GLU A 11 2.46 -42.45 13.62
N ASP A 12 1.24 -42.47 13.05
CA ASP A 12 0.08 -41.80 13.61
C ASP A 12 -0.36 -42.41 14.96
N GLN A 13 -0.20 -43.72 15.12
CA GLN A 13 -0.50 -44.42 16.38
C GLN A 13 0.52 -44.04 17.47
N ALA A 14 1.80 -43.92 17.11
CA ALA A 14 2.86 -43.52 18.05
C ALA A 14 2.69 -42.07 18.54
N LEU A 15 2.27 -41.17 17.66
CA LEU A 15 2.01 -39.77 18.01
C LEU A 15 0.81 -39.61 18.96
N ALA A 16 -0.21 -40.46 18.80
CA ALA A 16 -1.39 -40.49 19.66
C ALA A 16 -1.07 -41.02 21.07
N ASP A 17 -0.24 -42.06 21.18
CA ASP A 17 0.20 -42.60 22.46
C ASP A 17 1.11 -41.61 23.23
N GLU A 18 1.96 -40.86 22.52
CA GLU A 18 2.80 -39.80 23.09
C GLU A 18 1.95 -38.64 23.65
N TRP A 19 0.89 -38.25 22.94
CA TRP A 19 -0.08 -37.24 23.40
C TRP A 19 -0.89 -37.71 24.62
N ALA A 20 -1.26 -38.99 24.68
CA ALA A 20 -2.01 -39.54 25.81
C ALA A 20 -1.16 -39.64 27.09
N ALA A 21 0.13 -39.97 26.97
CA ALA A 21 1.06 -40.04 28.10
C ALA A 21 1.29 -38.66 28.75
N ALA A 22 1.42 -37.60 27.95
CA ALA A 22 1.62 -36.23 28.43
C ALA A 22 0.42 -35.68 29.23
N LEU A 23 -0.79 -36.15 28.92
CA LEU A 23 -2.00 -35.74 29.64
C LEU A 23 -2.22 -36.53 30.93
N GLY A 24 -1.73 -37.78 30.98
CA GLY A 24 -1.78 -38.64 32.17
C GLY A 24 -0.84 -38.19 33.30
N GLU A 25 0.22 -37.46 32.99
CA GLU A 25 1.21 -36.99 33.97
C GLU A 25 0.81 -35.66 34.66
N ALA A 26 -0.17 -34.92 34.11
CA ALA A 26 -0.67 -33.66 34.68
C ALA A 26 -1.74 -33.86 35.78
N GLY A 27 -1.82 -35.06 36.36
CA GLY A 27 -2.93 -35.53 37.18
C GLY A 27 -2.78 -35.42 38.70
N ASP A 28 -1.97 -34.52 39.26
CA ASP A 28 -1.72 -34.54 40.72
C ASP A 28 -1.46 -33.18 41.40
N SER A 29 -2.18 -32.11 41.03
CA SER A 29 -2.03 -30.82 41.75
C SER A 29 -3.35 -30.07 41.96
N GLN A 30 -4.44 -30.80 42.18
CA GLN A 30 -5.73 -30.21 42.52
C GLN A 30 -5.94 -30.03 44.03
N ALA A 31 -5.01 -30.53 44.87
CA ALA A 31 -5.07 -30.42 46.33
C ALA A 31 -4.49 -29.10 46.89
N ASP A 32 -3.65 -28.38 46.13
CA ASP A 32 -2.97 -27.17 46.62
C ASP A 32 -3.85 -25.91 46.52
N ILE A 33 -4.86 -25.93 45.65
CA ILE A 33 -5.68 -24.76 45.30
C ILE A 33 -6.71 -24.48 46.42
N ASP A 34 -7.25 -25.52 47.05
CA ASP A 34 -8.29 -25.40 48.09
C ASP A 34 -7.72 -24.93 49.44
N ALA A 35 -6.46 -25.25 49.74
CA ALA A 35 -5.78 -24.80 50.95
C ALA A 35 -5.39 -23.30 50.90
N LEU A 36 -5.16 -22.75 49.70
CA LEU A 36 -4.78 -21.35 49.51
C LEU A 36 -5.98 -20.39 49.58
N LEU A 37 -7.19 -20.85 49.20
CA LEU A 37 -8.42 -20.05 49.24
C LEU A 37 -8.96 -19.81 50.66
N ALA A 38 -8.64 -20.67 51.63
CA ALA A 38 -9.08 -20.50 53.02
C ALA A 38 -8.26 -19.44 53.80
N ALA A 39 -7.11 -19.00 53.28
CA ALA A 39 -6.21 -18.07 53.96
C ALA A 39 -6.42 -16.58 53.60
N ASP A 40 -7.23 -16.26 52.58
CA ASP A 40 -7.36 -14.90 52.04
C ASP A 40 -8.55 -14.08 52.62
N ALA A 41 -9.23 -14.57 53.66
CA ALA A 41 -10.29 -13.82 54.33
C ALA A 41 -9.78 -12.67 55.26
N GLY A 42 -8.54 -12.19 55.10
CA GLY A 42 -7.95 -11.31 56.10
C GLY A 42 -6.68 -10.56 55.73
N ASN A 43 -6.52 -10.00 54.52
CA ASN A 43 -5.48 -8.99 54.34
C ASN A 43 -5.81 -7.93 53.27
N SER A 44 -6.11 -6.72 53.73
CA SER A 44 -6.13 -5.52 52.89
C SER A 44 -4.69 -5.13 52.54
N GLY A 45 -4.32 -5.14 51.26
CA GLY A 45 -3.00 -4.68 50.82
C GLY A 45 -2.89 -4.49 49.31
N SER A 46 -2.85 -3.22 48.89
CA SER A 46 -2.29 -2.71 47.62
C SER A 46 -2.73 -3.35 46.30
N ARG A 47 -3.79 -2.77 45.71
CA ARG A 47 -4.02 -2.84 44.25
C ARG A 47 -2.86 -2.14 43.51
N MET A 48 -2.07 -2.91 42.77
CA MET A 48 -1.36 -2.41 41.59
C MET A 48 -1.98 -3.08 40.37
N THR A 49 -2.46 -2.26 39.43
CA THR A 49 -3.07 -2.68 38.17
C THR A 49 -1.97 -2.97 37.16
N MET A 50 -1.83 -4.24 36.75
CA MET A 50 -0.93 -4.66 35.67
C MET A 50 -1.64 -4.49 34.32
N GLU A 51 -0.99 -3.80 33.39
CA GLU A 51 -1.49 -3.53 32.04
C GLU A 51 -1.51 -4.78 31.15
N GLU A 52 -2.67 -5.00 30.53
CA GLU A 52 -3.04 -6.09 29.64
C GLU A 52 -2.41 -5.91 28.24
N PHE A 53 -1.30 -6.62 27.98
CA PHE A 53 -0.76 -6.74 26.61
C PHE A 53 -1.53 -7.82 25.86
N GLY A 54 -2.55 -7.41 25.09
CA GLY A 54 -3.33 -8.36 24.30
C GLY A 54 -4.46 -7.77 23.47
N SER A 55 -4.26 -6.63 22.79
CA SER A 55 -5.20 -6.19 21.75
C SER A 55 -4.48 -5.96 20.42
N VAL A 56 -4.78 -6.85 19.48
CA VAL A 56 -4.52 -6.70 18.04
C VAL A 56 -4.99 -5.33 17.56
N PRO A 57 -4.17 -4.53 16.85
CA PRO A 57 -4.60 -3.22 16.39
C PRO A 57 -5.59 -3.43 15.25
N LYS A 58 -6.88 -3.32 15.56
CA LYS A 58 -7.94 -3.16 14.56
C LYS A 58 -7.84 -1.73 14.04
N SER A 59 -6.99 -1.50 13.03
CA SER A 59 -6.90 -0.22 12.33
C SER A 59 -8.16 0.01 11.50
N THR A 60 -9.18 0.57 12.15
CA THR A 60 -10.38 1.14 11.50
C THR A 60 -10.51 2.64 11.79
N GLY A 61 -9.38 3.32 11.95
CA GLY A 61 -9.30 4.77 11.99
C GLY A 61 -9.20 5.35 10.57
N PRO A 62 -9.74 6.56 10.31
CA PRO A 62 -9.47 7.27 9.07
C PRO A 62 -7.95 7.46 8.96
N VAL A 63 -7.38 7.09 7.82
CA VAL A 63 -5.98 7.35 7.48
C VAL A 63 -5.69 8.85 7.71
N SER A 64 -5.07 9.16 8.84
CA SER A 64 -4.63 10.51 9.15
C SER A 64 -3.29 10.71 8.46
N LEU A 65 -3.22 11.70 7.58
CA LEU A 65 -2.07 12.04 6.74
C LEU A 65 -0.93 12.74 7.53
N ASP A 66 -0.81 12.47 8.82
CA ASP A 66 0.15 13.13 9.72
C ASP A 66 1.15 12.08 10.23
N GLY A 67 2.17 11.84 9.42
CA GLY A 67 3.30 10.97 9.75
C GLY A 67 4.59 11.55 9.18
N PRO A 68 5.75 11.40 9.87
CA PRO A 68 7.03 12.07 9.59
C PRO A 68 7.74 11.60 8.30
N ASN A 69 7.01 11.03 7.34
CA ASN A 69 7.52 10.52 6.07
C ASN A 69 6.89 11.19 4.85
N LEU A 70 5.99 12.17 5.03
CA LEU A 70 5.43 12.92 3.92
C LEU A 70 6.46 13.88 3.31
N ASP A 71 7.30 14.51 4.14
CA ASP A 71 8.33 15.45 3.67
C ASP A 71 9.31 14.80 2.68
N VAL A 72 9.67 13.53 2.91
CA VAL A 72 10.55 12.78 2.00
C VAL A 72 9.90 12.50 0.64
N ILE A 73 8.57 12.34 0.60
CA ILE A 73 7.82 12.09 -0.65
C ILE A 73 7.64 13.39 -1.44
N LEU A 74 7.60 14.55 -0.78
CA LEU A 74 7.44 15.85 -1.43
C LEU A 74 8.64 16.23 -2.32
N ASP A 75 9.83 15.71 -2.01
CA ASP A 75 11.08 16.00 -2.73
C ASP A 75 11.34 15.10 -3.95
N ILE A 76 10.39 14.20 -4.28
CA ILE A 76 10.56 13.30 -5.43
C ILE A 76 10.47 14.13 -6.74
N PRO A 77 11.49 14.11 -7.59
CA PRO A 77 11.46 14.84 -8.86
C PRO A 77 10.44 14.20 -9.82
N VAL A 78 9.61 15.03 -10.45
CA VAL A 78 8.62 14.60 -11.45
C VAL A 78 8.88 15.29 -12.79
N SER A 79 8.60 14.59 -13.89
CA SER A 79 8.72 15.16 -15.23
C SER A 79 7.42 15.84 -15.63
N ILE A 80 7.50 17.12 -15.95
CA ILE A 80 6.39 17.92 -16.47
C ILE A 80 6.62 18.12 -17.96
N SER A 81 5.63 17.76 -18.78
CA SER A 81 5.60 18.02 -20.21
C SER A 81 4.40 18.87 -20.57
N MET A 82 4.55 19.67 -21.62
CA MET A 82 3.43 20.37 -22.25
C MET A 82 3.27 19.82 -23.67
N GLU A 83 2.07 19.41 -24.00
CA GLU A 83 1.75 18.84 -25.30
C GLU A 83 1.01 19.85 -26.16
N VAL A 84 1.52 20.07 -27.38
CA VAL A 84 0.83 20.88 -28.40
C VAL A 84 -0.42 20.13 -28.88
N GLY A 85 -0.34 18.81 -28.99
CA GLY A 85 -1.44 17.93 -29.36
C GLY A 85 -0.94 16.52 -29.67
N SER A 86 -1.87 15.58 -29.75
CA SER A 86 -1.66 14.19 -30.14
C SER A 86 -2.41 13.89 -31.44
N THR A 87 -2.01 12.83 -32.14
CA THR A 87 -2.82 12.22 -33.20
C THR A 87 -2.43 10.76 -33.38
N ASP A 88 -3.37 9.93 -33.79
CA ASP A 88 -3.13 8.52 -34.10
C ASP A 88 -2.89 8.32 -35.60
N ILE A 89 -1.74 7.74 -35.93
CA ILE A 89 -1.38 7.39 -37.31
C ILE A 89 -1.09 5.89 -37.45
N ASN A 90 -1.47 5.35 -38.61
CA ASN A 90 -1.14 3.96 -38.94
C ASN A 90 0.38 3.76 -39.01
N ILE A 91 0.85 2.58 -38.57
CA ILE A 91 2.27 2.18 -38.62
C ILE A 91 2.87 2.35 -40.02
N ARG A 92 2.07 2.10 -41.07
CA ARG A 92 2.48 2.34 -42.47
C ARG A 92 2.86 3.80 -42.71
N ASN A 93 2.06 4.74 -42.24
CA ASN A 93 2.28 6.17 -42.44
C ASN A 93 3.47 6.64 -41.60
N LEU A 94 3.61 6.13 -40.38
CA LEU A 94 4.75 6.42 -39.49
C LEU A 94 6.09 6.04 -40.14
N LEU A 95 6.17 4.87 -40.78
CA LEU A 95 7.38 4.41 -41.49
C LEU A 95 7.69 5.21 -42.76
N GLN A 96 6.72 5.97 -43.30
CA GLN A 96 6.90 6.82 -44.49
C GLN A 96 7.29 8.26 -44.13
N LEU A 97 7.33 8.61 -42.84
CA LEU A 97 7.71 9.95 -42.41
C LEU A 97 9.19 10.22 -42.74
N ASN A 98 9.40 11.33 -43.43
CA ASN A 98 10.72 11.84 -43.78
C ASN A 98 10.86 13.30 -43.34
N GLN A 99 12.08 13.83 -43.38
CA GLN A 99 12.32 15.25 -43.12
C GLN A 99 11.41 16.12 -44.00
N GLY A 100 10.69 17.05 -43.37
CA GLY A 100 9.72 17.91 -44.05
C GLY A 100 8.29 17.36 -44.12
N SER A 101 8.02 16.16 -43.58
CA SER A 101 6.65 15.68 -43.41
C SER A 101 5.90 16.52 -42.38
N VAL A 102 4.68 16.91 -42.69
CA VAL A 102 3.78 17.66 -41.80
C VAL A 102 2.71 16.71 -41.30
N ILE A 103 2.48 16.68 -39.99
CA ILE A 103 1.46 15.86 -39.35
C ILE A 103 0.43 16.81 -38.74
N GLU A 104 -0.83 16.60 -39.09
CA GLU A 104 -1.95 17.31 -38.49
C GLU A 104 -2.25 16.71 -37.12
N LEU A 105 -2.45 17.55 -36.11
CA LEU A 105 -2.78 17.13 -34.74
C LEU A 105 -4.28 17.27 -34.51
N ASP A 106 -4.81 16.54 -33.53
CA ASP A 106 -6.26 16.53 -33.27
C ASP A 106 -6.77 17.81 -32.57
N ARG A 107 -5.85 18.67 -32.11
CA ARG A 107 -6.16 19.91 -31.37
C ARG A 107 -6.31 21.11 -32.30
N LEU A 108 -7.32 21.94 -32.02
CA LEU A 108 -7.55 23.20 -32.74
C LEU A 108 -6.59 24.30 -32.29
N ALA A 109 -6.20 25.17 -33.23
CA ALA A 109 -5.34 26.31 -32.95
C ALA A 109 -6.06 27.32 -32.04
N GLY A 110 -5.38 27.74 -30.97
CA GLY A 110 -5.88 28.77 -30.04
C GLY A 110 -6.48 28.22 -28.74
N GLU A 111 -6.64 26.91 -28.60
CA GLU A 111 -6.98 26.28 -27.33
C GLU A 111 -5.76 26.26 -26.39
N PRO A 112 -5.95 26.35 -25.06
CA PRO A 112 -4.85 26.19 -24.12
C PRO A 112 -4.25 24.79 -24.27
N LEU A 113 -2.94 24.65 -24.04
CA LEU A 113 -2.19 23.41 -24.18
C LEU A 113 -2.30 22.55 -22.93
N ASP A 114 -2.18 21.25 -23.11
CA ASP A 114 -2.22 20.29 -22.00
C ASP A 114 -0.89 20.24 -21.29
N VAL A 115 -0.94 20.25 -19.97
CA VAL A 115 0.22 20.04 -19.11
C VAL A 115 0.07 18.71 -18.42
N LEU A 116 1.03 17.83 -18.67
CA LEU A 116 1.06 16.48 -18.15
C LEU A 116 2.20 16.33 -17.15
N VAL A 117 1.95 15.54 -16.11
CA VAL A 117 2.99 15.07 -15.19
C VAL A 117 3.03 13.56 -15.31
N ASN A 118 4.18 13.00 -15.68
CA ASN A 118 4.34 11.56 -15.93
C ASN A 118 3.26 10.96 -16.86
N GLY A 119 2.81 11.73 -17.86
CA GLY A 119 1.77 11.31 -18.81
C GLY A 119 0.33 11.50 -18.33
N THR A 120 0.12 12.10 -17.16
CA THR A 120 -1.22 12.37 -16.63
C THR A 120 -1.57 13.85 -16.73
N LEU A 121 -2.73 14.18 -17.33
CA LEU A 121 -3.23 15.56 -17.42
C LEU A 121 -3.53 16.14 -16.03
N ILE A 122 -2.82 17.23 -15.70
CA ILE A 122 -2.95 17.94 -14.42
C ILE A 122 -3.42 19.39 -14.56
N ALA A 123 -3.22 20.00 -15.72
CA ALA A 123 -3.50 21.42 -15.94
C ALA A 123 -3.59 21.73 -17.42
N HIS A 124 -4.16 22.90 -17.71
CA HIS A 124 -4.09 23.56 -19.00
C HIS A 124 -3.25 24.83 -18.88
N GLY A 125 -2.57 25.23 -19.94
CA GLY A 125 -1.75 26.43 -19.92
C GLY A 125 -1.36 26.95 -21.29
N GLU A 126 -0.69 28.09 -21.30
CA GLU A 126 -0.18 28.75 -22.50
C GLU A 126 1.35 28.87 -22.45
N VAL A 127 1.97 28.83 -23.63
CA VAL A 127 3.42 29.05 -23.77
C VAL A 127 3.68 30.55 -23.67
N VAL A 128 4.54 30.91 -22.73
CA VAL A 128 5.02 32.29 -22.56
C VAL A 128 6.52 32.33 -22.74
N VAL A 129 7.05 33.49 -23.14
CA VAL A 129 8.50 33.71 -23.20
C VAL A 129 8.87 34.67 -22.07
N VAL A 130 9.79 34.24 -21.21
CA VAL A 130 10.30 35.03 -20.09
C VAL A 130 11.81 35.03 -20.15
N ASN A 131 12.42 36.21 -20.27
CA ASN A 131 13.88 36.36 -20.32
C ASN A 131 14.54 35.47 -21.39
N GLU A 132 14.00 35.51 -22.62
CA GLU A 132 14.43 34.70 -23.77
C GLU A 132 14.31 33.18 -23.59
N LYS A 133 13.63 32.72 -22.54
CA LYS A 133 13.36 31.31 -22.27
C LYS A 133 11.87 31.01 -22.43
N PHE A 134 11.56 29.81 -22.88
CA PHE A 134 10.20 29.30 -22.84
C PHE A 134 9.76 29.05 -21.39
N GLY A 135 8.51 29.38 -21.10
CA GLY A 135 7.84 29.14 -19.84
C GLY A 135 6.40 28.71 -20.08
N ILE A 136 5.77 28.20 -19.03
CA ILE A 136 4.39 27.72 -19.05
C ILE A 136 3.60 28.59 -18.07
N ARG A 137 2.55 29.26 -18.55
CA ARG A 137 1.56 29.89 -17.68
C ARG A 137 0.35 28.97 -17.57
N LEU A 138 0.09 28.49 -16.36
CA LEU A 138 -1.08 27.65 -16.08
C LEU A 138 -2.36 28.53 -16.10
N THR A 139 -3.35 28.10 -16.87
CA THR A 139 -4.67 28.75 -16.94
C THR A 139 -5.68 28.05 -16.02
N ASP A 140 -5.65 26.72 -16.00
CA ASP A 140 -6.53 25.90 -15.17
C ASP A 140 -5.73 24.73 -14.59
N VAL A 141 -5.92 24.42 -13.30
CA VAL A 141 -5.13 23.39 -12.60
C VAL A 141 -6.00 22.62 -11.62
N ILE A 142 -5.87 21.29 -11.63
CA ILE A 142 -6.63 20.43 -10.71
C ILE A 142 -6.14 20.60 -9.26
N SER A 143 -7.00 20.24 -8.30
CA SER A 143 -6.69 20.41 -6.89
C SER A 143 -5.46 19.60 -6.46
N PRO A 144 -4.68 20.06 -5.45
CA PRO A 144 -3.50 19.33 -4.97
C PRO A 144 -3.82 17.89 -4.56
N SER A 145 -4.98 17.67 -3.91
CA SER A 145 -5.43 16.34 -3.51
C SER A 145 -5.73 15.42 -4.69
N GLU A 146 -6.22 15.96 -5.81
CA GLU A 146 -6.45 15.19 -7.04
C GLU A 146 -5.14 14.86 -7.76
N ARG A 147 -4.15 15.78 -7.73
CA ARG A 147 -2.81 15.51 -8.30
C ARG A 147 -2.16 14.31 -7.65
N ILE A 148 -2.17 14.24 -6.31
CA ILE A 148 -1.56 13.12 -5.57
C ILE A 148 -2.28 11.80 -5.88
N LYS A 149 -3.62 11.83 -6.05
CA LYS A 149 -4.37 10.62 -6.44
C LYS A 149 -4.04 10.16 -7.86
N LYS A 150 -3.85 11.09 -8.79
CA LYS A 150 -3.52 10.82 -10.19
C LYS A 150 -2.07 10.39 -10.43
N LEU A 151 -1.20 10.56 -9.42
CA LEU A 151 0.21 10.19 -9.45
C LEU A 151 0.52 8.90 -8.65
N ARG A 152 -0.48 8.31 -8.00
CA ARG A 152 -0.35 7.03 -7.29
C ARG A 152 -0.44 5.82 -8.22
#